data_AF-A0A7U9SR07-F1
#
_entry.id   AF-A0A7U9SR07-F1
#
_cell.length_a   1.000
_cell.length_b   1.000
_cell.length_c   1.000
_cell.angle_alpha   90.00
_cell.angle_beta   90.00
_cell.angle_gamma   90.00
#
_symmetry.space_group_name_H-M   'P 1'
#
loop_
_entity.id
_entity.type
_entity.pdbx_description
1 polymer ?
#
loop_
_entity_poly.entity_id
_entity_poly.type
_entity_poly.pdbx_seq_one_letter_code
_entity_poly.pdbx_strand_id
1 'polypeptide(L)' 'MALIYQDVRERMEADGYKVSDDEFSQILSYARRKAEVSGKEESYLPLLLPDVIREWLIRQTVNRYSIEMMEILRN' A
#
# COMPACT_ATOMS: atom_id res chain seq x y z
N MET A 1 6.82 6.94 14.86
CA MET A 1 5.38 7.29 14.85
C MET A 1 4.57 6.32 13.98
N ALA A 2 4.77 5.00 14.13
CA ALA A 2 4.14 3.94 13.32
C ALA A 2 3.10 3.12 14.11
N LEU A 3 3.01 3.31 15.43
CA LEU A 3 2.19 2.50 16.33
C LEU A 3 0.68 2.68 16.13
N ILE A 4 0.22 3.79 15.54
CA ILE A 4 -1.21 4.18 15.51
C ILE A 4 -2.02 3.32 14.52
N TYR A 5 -1.37 2.70 13.52
CA TYR A 5 -2.06 1.91 12.48
C TYR A 5 -1.58 0.45 12.43
N GLN A 6 -0.90 0.00 13.48
CA GLN A 6 -0.37 -1.36 13.56
C GLN A 6 -1.49 -2.41 13.52
N ASP A 7 -2.62 -2.16 14.18
CA ASP A 7 -3.79 -3.07 14.14
C ASP A 7 -4.34 -3.25 12.72
N VAL A 8 -4.31 -2.19 11.90
CA VAL A 8 -4.75 -2.27 10.50
C VAL A 8 -3.79 -3.13 9.70
N ARG A 9 -2.47 -2.98 9.94
CA ARG A 9 -1.44 -3.79 9.30
C ARG A 9 -1.57 -5.27 9.67
N GLU A 10 -1.67 -5.57 10.96
CA GLU A 10 -1.74 -6.95 11.46
C GLU A 10 -2.97 -7.68 10.90
N ARG A 11 -4.12 -7.01 10.83
CA ARG A 11 -5.32 -7.56 10.18
C ARG A 11 -5.08 -7.85 8.69
N MET A 12 -4.45 -6.92 7.97
CA MET A 12 -4.14 -7.11 6.55
C MET A 12 -3.15 -8.24 6.32
N GLU A 13 -2.15 -8.39 7.18
CA GLU A 13 -1.17 -9.49 7.14
C GLU A 13 -1.83 -10.85 7.43
N ALA A 14 -2.78 -10.89 8.36
CA ALA A 14 -3.59 -12.09 8.63
C ALA A 14 -4.45 -12.50 7.42
N ASP A 15 -4.93 -11.52 6.65
CA ASP A 15 -5.65 -11.72 5.39
C ASP A 15 -4.72 -12.06 4.20
N GLY A 16 -3.40 -12.16 4.43
CA GLY A 16 -2.39 -12.52 3.43
C GLY A 16 -1.74 -11.35 2.69
N TYR A 17 -2.11 -10.11 3.00
CA TYR A 17 -1.52 -8.90 2.41
C TYR A 17 -0.28 -8.48 3.19
N LYS A 18 0.84 -9.16 2.93
CA LYS A 18 2.11 -8.90 3.61
C LYS A 18 2.90 -7.78 2.94
N VAL A 19 3.39 -6.84 3.75
CA VAL A 19 4.29 -5.76 3.34
C VAL A 19 5.42 -5.62 4.37
N SER A 20 6.60 -5.23 3.91
CA SER A 20 7.72 -4.91 4.80
C SER A 20 7.47 -3.62 5.59
N ASP A 21 8.28 -3.36 6.62
CA ASP A 21 8.17 -2.13 7.43
C ASP A 21 8.39 -0.85 6.60
N ASP A 22 9.33 -0.90 5.67
CA ASP A 22 9.64 0.21 4.77
C ASP A 22 8.48 0.47 3.79
N GLU A 23 7.91 -0.59 3.23
CA GLU A 23 6.72 -0.48 2.38
C GLU A 23 5.53 0.04 3.16
N PHE A 24 5.29 -0.46 4.37
CA PHE A 24 4.19 0.02 5.21
C PHE A 24 4.34 1.51 5.53
N SER A 25 5.56 1.97 5.81
CA SER A 25 5.86 3.40 6.04
C SER A 25 5.57 4.26 4.81
N GLN A 26 5.93 3.78 3.61
CA GLN A 26 5.63 4.45 2.34
C GLN A 26 4.13 4.46 2.04
N ILE A 27 3.46 3.33 2.23
CA ILE A 27 2.01 3.17 2.07
C ILE A 27 1.26 4.13 3.00
N LEU A 28 1.67 4.25 4.26
CA LEU A 28 1.06 5.16 5.22
C LEU A 28 1.26 6.63 4.82
N SER A 29 2.47 7.00 4.38
CA SER A 29 2.73 8.34 3.84
C SER A 29 1.86 8.65 2.61
N TYR A 30 1.69 7.66 1.72
CA TYR A 30 0.84 7.80 0.55
C TYR A 30 -0.64 7.91 0.91
N ALA A 31 -1.13 7.09 1.85
CA ALA A 31 -2.50 7.16 2.35
C ALA A 31 -2.82 8.52 2.97
N ARG A 32 -1.89 9.10 3.77
CA ARG A 32 -1.99 10.47 4.30
C ARG A 32 -2.18 11.51 3.21
N ARG A 33 -1.32 11.51 2.20
CA ARG A 33 -1.43 12.42 1.05
C ARG A 33 -2.76 12.24 0.30
N LYS A 34 -3.21 10.99 0.13
CA LYS A 34 -4.48 10.67 -0.55
C LYS A 34 -5.68 11.19 0.25
N ALA A 35 -5.66 11.09 1.58
CA ALA A 35 -6.67 11.65 2.46
C ALA A 35 -6.69 13.19 2.39
N GLU A 36 -5.54 13.84 2.50
CA GLU A 36 -5.38 15.30 2.42
C GLU A 36 -5.93 15.86 1.11
N VAL A 37 -5.53 15.29 -0.04
CA VAL A 37 -6.02 15.69 -1.37
C VAL A 37 -7.54 15.51 -1.50
N SER A 38 -8.11 14.56 -0.77
CA SER A 38 -9.56 14.29 -0.77
C SER A 38 -10.33 15.15 0.25
N GLY A 39 -9.65 16.09 0.94
CA GLY A 39 -10.25 16.90 2.00
C GLY A 39 -10.70 16.08 3.21
N LYS A 40 -10.06 14.93 3.46
CA LYS A 40 -10.35 14.04 4.59
C LYS A 40 -9.28 14.18 5.66
N GLU A 41 -9.71 14.14 6.91
CA GLU A 41 -8.83 14.20 8.07
C GLU A 41 -8.13 12.85 8.34
N GLU A 42 -7.12 12.86 9.21
CA GLU A 42 -6.35 11.66 9.62
C GLU A 42 -7.26 10.55 10.17
N SER A 43 -8.41 10.88 10.76
CA SER A 43 -9.44 9.94 11.22
C SER A 43 -10.01 9.03 10.12
N TYR A 44 -9.84 9.41 8.85
CA TYR A 44 -10.23 8.61 7.70
C TYR A 44 -9.22 7.50 7.35
N LEU A 45 -7.97 7.59 7.82
CA LEU A 45 -6.92 6.65 7.44
C LEU A 45 -7.18 5.18 7.81
N PRO A 46 -7.77 4.83 8.97
CA PRO A 46 -8.10 3.43 9.26
C PRO A 46 -9.03 2.79 8.22
N LEU A 47 -9.86 3.60 7.55
CA LEU A 47 -10.76 3.15 6.49
C LEU A 47 -10.04 3.08 5.14
N LEU A 48 -9.15 4.03 4.85
CA LEU A 48 -8.44 4.13 3.57
C LEU A 48 -7.25 3.17 3.47
N LEU A 49 -6.52 2.96 4.56
CA LEU A 49 -5.24 2.25 4.57
C LEU A 49 -5.33 0.80 4.08
N PRO A 50 -6.38 -0.01 4.41
CA PRO A 50 -6.56 -1.34 3.83
C PRO A 50 -6.57 -1.32 2.29
N ASP A 51 -7.29 -0.36 1.69
CA ASP A 51 -7.40 -0.26 0.24
C ASP A 51 -6.06 0.14 -0.38
N VAL A 52 -5.33 1.07 0.25
CA VAL A 52 -4.01 1.49 -0.24
C VAL A 52 -2.98 0.36 -0.15
N ILE A 53 -3.03 -0.50 0.88
CA ILE A 53 -2.18 -1.70 0.97
C ILE A 53 -2.46 -2.66 -0.21
N ARG A 54 -3.74 -2.92 -0.53
CA ARG A 54 -4.10 -3.76 -1.68
C ARG A 54 -3.64 -3.14 -3.00
N GLU A 55 -3.88 -1.83 -3.18
CA GLU A 55 -3.44 -1.08 -4.35
C GLU A 55 -1.92 -1.17 -4.54
N TRP A 56 -1.14 -1.08 -3.45
CA TRP A 56 0.32 -1.21 -3.49
C TRP A 56 0.74 -2.58 -4.05
N LEU A 57 0.23 -3.67 -3.48
CA LEU A 57 0.58 -5.03 -3.88
C LEU A 57 0.17 -5.33 -5.32
N ILE A 58 -1.00 -4.84 -5.75
CA ILE A 58 -1.46 -4.95 -7.14
C ILE A 58 -0.49 -4.21 -8.07
N ARG A 59 -0.09 -2.97 -7.73
CA ARG A 59 0.86 -2.19 -8.53
C ARG A 59 2.22 -2.88 -8.64
N GLN A 60 2.75 -3.41 -7.53
CA GLN A 60 4.00 -4.17 -7.55
C GLN A 60 3.91 -5.38 -8.49
N THR A 61 2.79 -6.11 -8.41
CA THR A 61 2.53 -7.27 -9.27
C THR A 61 2.47 -6.90 -10.74
N VAL A 62 1.68 -5.87 -11.10
CA VAL A 62 1.54 -5.39 -12.49
C VAL A 62 2.86 -4.85 -13.02
N ASN A 63 3.60 -4.08 -12.23
CA ASN A 63 4.89 -3.55 -12.61
C ASN A 63 5.89 -4.68 -12.91
N ARG A 64 5.95 -5.70 -12.05
CA ARG A 64 6.83 -6.85 -12.27
C ARG A 64 6.51 -7.57 -13.58
N TYR A 65 5.24 -7.92 -13.82
CA TYR A 65 4.83 -8.55 -15.08
C TYR A 65 5.12 -7.67 -16.30
N SER A 66 4.94 -6.36 -16.17
CA SER A 66 5.21 -5.42 -17.27
C SER A 66 6.70 -5.38 -17.61
N ILE A 67 7.57 -5.38 -16.60
CA ILE A 67 9.03 -5.43 -16.78
C ILE A 67 9.44 -6.75 -17.41
N GLU A 68 8.97 -7.88 -16.89
CA GLU A 68 9.24 -9.21 -17.45
C GLU A 68 8.80 -9.30 -18.92
N MET A 69 7.62 -8.79 -19.27
CA MET A 69 7.13 -8.74 -20.65
C MET A 69 8.03 -7.89 -21.54
N MET A 70 8.47 -6.71 -21.06
CA MET A 70 9.38 -5.84 -21.82
C MET A 70 10.74 -6.50 -22.05
N GLU A 71 11.23 -7.32 -21.12
CA GLU A 71 12.47 -8.09 -21.29
C GLU A 71 12.30 -9.22 -22.32
N ILE A 72 11.18 -9.93 -22.29
CA ILE A 72 10.87 -10.98 -23.29
C ILE A 72 10.82 -10.39 -24.70
N LEU A 73 10.15 -9.24 -24.88
CA LEU A 73 10.01 -8.59 -26.19
C LEU A 73 11.30 -7.95 -26.71
N ARG A 74 12.30 -7.74 -25.83
CA ARG A 74 13.61 -7.18 -26.19
C ARG A 74 14.58 -8.25 -26.71
N ASN A 75 14.37 -9.51 -26.35
CA ASN A 75 15.16 -10.67 -26.77
C ASN A 75 14.61 -11.28 -28.06
#